data_AF-A0A0F9TM67-F1
#
_entry.id   AF-A0A0F9TM67-F1
#
_cell.length_a   1.000
_cell.length_b   1.000
_cell.length_c   1.000
_cell.angle_alpha   90.00
_cell.angle_beta   90.00
_cell.angle_gamma   90.00
#
_symmetry.space_group_name_H-M   'P 1'
#
loop_
_entity.id
_entity.type
_entity.pdbx_description
1 polymer ?
#
loop_
_entity_poly.entity_id
_entity_poly.type
_entity_poly.pdbx_seq_one_letter_code
_entity_poly.pdbx_strand_id
1 'polypeptide(L)'
;MQNVIREYDTKRDIDVDESGDLIITGKKMLFGVNITNLDGSTLYVKLYNKATAPTVGTDTPKMTLAIPTLKMINLEWLGGIPFSLGIGVGATTGVADTDTTGPGVNECVTTFLYK
;
A
#
# COMPACT_ATOMS: atom_id res chain seq x y z
N MET A 1 26.55 25.19 2.19
CA MET A 1 25.43 24.47 1.55
C MET A 1 25.23 23.20 2.36
N GLN A 2 24.25 23.13 3.26
CA GLN A 2 24.04 21.91 4.04
C GLN A 2 23.59 20.81 3.10
N ASN A 3 24.33 19.71 3.09
CA ASN A 3 23.91 18.46 2.46
C ASN A 3 22.74 17.93 3.29
N VAL A 4 21.53 18.43 3.03
CA VAL A 4 20.30 17.85 3.56
C VAL A 4 20.11 16.55 2.79
N ILE A 5 20.59 15.46 3.37
CA ILE A 5 20.24 14.10 2.94
C ILE A 5 18.73 14.05 3.15
N ARG A 6 17.94 14.25 2.09
CA ARG A 6 16.47 14.29 2.22
C ARG A 6 16.00 12.89 2.60
N GLU A 7 15.74 12.70 3.89
CA GLU A 7 15.25 11.46 4.48
C GLU A 7 13.89 11.07 3.87
N TYR A 8 13.54 9.78 3.91
CA TYR A 8 12.23 9.31 3.49
C TYR A 8 11.22 9.59 4.60
N ASP A 9 10.06 10.12 4.23
CA ASP A 9 8.90 10.09 5.12
C ASP A 9 8.37 8.65 5.17
N THR A 10 7.85 8.26 6.32
CA THR A 10 7.26 6.93 6.50
C THR A 10 5.85 7.01 7.07
N LYS A 11 5.00 6.10 6.62
CA LYS A 11 3.67 5.89 7.22
C LYS A 11 3.44 4.40 7.36
N ARG A 12 3.02 3.99 8.55
CA ARG A 12 2.68 2.61 8.90
C ARG A 12 1.18 2.46 9.07
N ASP A 13 0.69 1.29 8.72
CA ASP A 13 -0.66 0.82 9.01
C ASP A 13 -0.60 -0.65 9.46
N ILE A 14 -1.39 -1.01 10.47
CA ILE A 14 -1.37 -2.36 11.05
C ILE A 14 -2.57 -3.21 10.62
N ASP A 15 -3.57 -2.61 9.97
CA ASP A 15 -4.85 -3.24 9.70
C ASP A 15 -5.40 -2.83 8.33
N VAL A 16 -4.56 -2.92 7.29
CA VAL A 16 -5.02 -2.61 5.93
C VAL A 16 -5.98 -3.69 5.45
N ASP A 17 -7.20 -3.30 5.08
CA ASP A 17 -8.25 -4.22 4.66
C ASP A 17 -8.97 -3.72 3.39
N GLU A 18 -10.16 -4.25 3.11
CA GLU A 18 -11.03 -3.84 1.99
C GLU A 18 -11.75 -2.50 2.23
N SER A 19 -11.73 -1.96 3.45
CA SER A 19 -12.28 -0.63 3.75
C SER A 19 -11.49 0.46 3.03
N GLY A 20 -10.19 0.21 2.82
CA GLY A 20 -9.28 1.06 2.10
C GLY A 20 -8.86 2.30 2.91
N ASP A 21 -7.56 2.57 2.92
CA ASP A 21 -6.97 3.64 3.72
C ASP A 21 -6.25 4.68 2.85
N LEU A 22 -6.30 5.93 3.30
CA LEU A 22 -5.46 6.99 2.77
C LEU A 22 -4.15 7.04 3.58
N ILE A 23 -3.04 6.72 2.93
CA ILE A 23 -1.71 6.80 3.54
C ILE A 23 -1.28 8.27 3.64
N ILE A 24 -1.40 9.01 2.53
CA ILE A 24 -1.03 10.42 2.45
C ILE A 24 -1.70 11.08 1.25
N THR A 25 -2.06 12.36 1.38
CA THR A 25 -2.62 13.16 0.29
C THR A 25 -1.54 14.00 -0.42
N GLY A 26 -1.81 14.42 -1.65
CA GLY A 26 -0.94 15.27 -2.46
C GLY A 26 0.02 14.49 -3.35
N LYS A 27 0.75 15.22 -4.20
CA LYS A 27 1.75 14.62 -5.10
C LYS A 27 2.87 14.00 -4.27
N LYS A 28 3.12 12.71 -4.48
CA LYS A 28 4.11 11.92 -3.75
C LYS A 28 4.89 11.01 -4.66
N MET A 29 6.12 10.69 -4.26
CA MET A 29 6.95 9.67 -4.89
C MET A 29 7.13 8.52 -3.91
N LEU A 30 6.62 7.34 -4.25
CA LEU A 30 6.77 6.13 -3.44
C LEU A 30 8.12 5.48 -3.77
N PHE A 31 8.96 5.29 -2.76
CA PHE A 31 10.29 4.70 -2.91
C PHE A 31 10.38 3.27 -2.39
N GLY A 32 9.48 2.86 -1.49
CA GLY A 32 9.47 1.49 -1.05
C GLY A 32 8.26 1.13 -0.19
N VAL A 33 8.08 -0.17 -0.01
CA VAL A 33 7.06 -0.77 0.83
C VAL A 33 7.65 -1.93 1.63
N ASN A 34 7.25 -2.04 2.88
CA ASN A 34 7.41 -3.23 3.69
C ASN A 34 6.01 -3.72 4.05
N ILE A 35 5.68 -4.94 3.65
CA ILE A 35 4.33 -5.49 3.83
C ILE A 35 4.45 -6.89 4.41
N THR A 36 3.76 -7.12 5.51
CA THR A 36 3.67 -8.43 6.17
C THR A 36 2.24 -8.93 6.08
N ASN A 37 2.09 -10.15 5.58
CA ASN A 37 0.85 -10.89 5.54
C ASN A 37 0.86 -11.95 6.66
N LEU A 38 -0.09 -11.84 7.59
CA LEU A 38 -0.34 -12.79 8.66
C LEU A 38 -1.62 -13.63 8.41
N ASP A 39 -2.37 -13.33 7.34
CA ASP A 39 -3.56 -14.05 6.92
C ASP A 39 -3.19 -15.46 6.41
N GLY A 40 -4.10 -16.40 6.58
CA GLY A 40 -3.98 -17.78 6.08
C GLY A 40 -4.02 -17.90 4.56
N SER A 41 -4.31 -16.81 3.85
CA SER A 41 -4.43 -16.69 2.41
C SER A 41 -3.35 -15.74 1.86
N THR A 42 -3.12 -15.80 0.55
CA THR A 42 -2.34 -14.75 -0.13
C THR A 42 -3.13 -13.45 -0.10
N LEU A 43 -2.48 -12.36 0.27
CA LEU A 43 -3.06 -11.02 0.18
C LEU A 43 -2.60 -10.32 -1.09
N TYR A 44 -3.52 -9.61 -1.72
CA TYR A 44 -3.30 -8.73 -2.84
C TYR A 44 -3.44 -7.30 -2.35
N VAL A 45 -2.31 -6.69 -1.98
CA VAL A 45 -2.25 -5.30 -1.54
C VAL A 45 -2.26 -4.39 -2.76
N LYS A 46 -3.30 -3.57 -2.86
CA LYS A 46 -3.62 -2.69 -3.98
C LYS A 46 -3.30 -1.25 -3.59
N LEU A 47 -2.51 -0.57 -4.42
CA LEU A 47 -2.16 0.84 -4.26
C LEU A 47 -2.95 1.70 -5.23
N TYR A 48 -3.46 2.82 -4.74
CA TYR A 48 -4.34 3.72 -5.49
C TYR A 48 -3.74 5.13 -5.57
N ASN A 49 -3.93 5.78 -6.71
CA ASN A 49 -3.55 7.18 -6.89
C ASN A 49 -4.75 8.09 -6.61
N LYS A 50 -5.07 8.29 -5.33
CA LYS A 50 -6.24 9.05 -4.87
C LYS A 50 -5.87 10.02 -3.75
N ALA A 51 -6.63 11.11 -3.66
CA ALA A 51 -6.49 12.11 -2.60
C ALA A 51 -7.32 11.77 -1.33
N THR A 52 -8.18 10.76 -1.43
CA THR A 52 -9.06 10.22 -0.38
C THR A 52 -8.84 8.72 -0.24
N ALA A 53 -9.38 8.12 0.82
CA ALA A 53 -9.41 6.67 0.95
C ALA A 53 -10.03 6.02 -0.31
N PRO A 54 -9.43 4.93 -0.82
CA PRO A 54 -9.97 4.19 -1.95
C PRO A 54 -11.19 3.36 -1.54
N THR A 55 -12.10 3.13 -2.47
CA THR A 55 -13.20 2.17 -2.36
C THR A 55 -12.78 0.89 -3.10
N VAL A 56 -12.25 -0.07 -2.35
CA VAL A 56 -11.80 -1.37 -2.88
C VAL A 56 -12.96 -2.08 -3.58
N GLY A 57 -12.67 -2.80 -4.67
CA GLY A 57 -13.69 -3.44 -5.51
C GLY A 57 -14.32 -2.53 -6.57
N THR A 58 -14.09 -1.20 -6.50
CA THR A 58 -14.67 -0.24 -7.46
C THR A 58 -13.65 0.73 -8.06
N ASP A 59 -12.76 1.30 -7.24
CA ASP A 59 -11.66 2.10 -7.74
C ASP A 59 -10.63 1.23 -8.47
N THR A 60 -9.97 1.79 -9.48
CA THR A 60 -8.92 1.08 -10.22
C THR A 60 -7.58 1.16 -9.47
N PRO A 61 -6.98 0.04 -9.07
CA PRO A 61 -5.64 0.03 -8.51
C PRO A 61 -4.60 0.50 -9.53
N LYS A 62 -3.63 1.29 -9.07
CA LYS A 62 -2.44 1.63 -9.85
C LYS A 62 -1.42 0.49 -9.86
N MET A 63 -1.36 -0.28 -8.77
CA MET A 63 -0.43 -1.40 -8.58
C MET A 63 -1.06 -2.42 -7.65
N THR A 64 -0.81 -3.71 -7.92
CA THR A 64 -1.23 -4.82 -7.06
C THR A 64 0.02 -5.65 -6.71
N LEU A 65 0.24 -5.86 -5.42
CA LEU A 65 1.36 -6.62 -4.87
C LEU A 65 0.81 -7.89 -4.21
N ALA A 66 1.21 -9.06 -4.72
CA ALA A 66 0.85 -10.34 -4.11
C ALA A 66 1.82 -10.66 -2.96
N ILE A 67 1.28 -10.85 -1.76
CA ILE A 67 2.01 -11.19 -0.55
C ILE A 67 1.60 -12.61 -0.15
N PRO A 68 2.46 -13.62 -0.36
CA PRO A 68 2.12 -14.99 0.00
C PRO A 68 1.76 -15.10 1.49
N THR A 69 0.89 -16.07 1.83
CA THR A 69 0.47 -16.32 3.23
C THR A 69 1.66 -16.47 4.18
N LEU A 70 1.57 -15.85 5.35
CA LEU A 70 2.59 -15.88 6.40
C LEU A 70 3.99 -15.45 5.91
N LYS A 71 4.05 -14.51 4.96
CA LYS A 71 5.29 -13.93 4.43
C LYS A 71 5.30 -12.41 4.53
N MET A 72 6.50 -11.87 4.41
CA MET A 72 6.76 -10.45 4.27
C MET A 72 7.47 -10.19 2.94
N ILE A 73 7.20 -9.03 2.35
CA ILE A 73 8.00 -8.48 1.27
C ILE A 73 8.58 -7.12 1.68
N ASN A 74 9.74 -6.82 1.11
CA ASN A 74 10.43 -5.55 1.25
C ASN A 74 10.86 -5.16 -0.17
N LEU A 75 10.23 -4.13 -0.73
CA LEU A 75 10.50 -3.66 -2.08
C LEU A 75 10.93 -2.20 -2.03
N GLU A 76 12.01 -1.89 -2.75
CA GLU A 76 12.48 -0.52 -2.94
C GLU A 76 12.71 -0.25 -4.42
N TRP A 77 12.37 0.96 -4.87
CA TRP A 77 12.53 1.42 -6.24
C TRP A 77 13.47 2.62 -6.28
N LEU A 78 14.61 2.46 -6.95
CA LEU A 78 15.64 3.50 -7.06
C LEU A 78 15.11 4.80 -7.69
N GLY A 79 14.19 4.71 -8.65
CA GLY A 79 13.59 5.87 -9.32
C GLY A 79 12.32 6.41 -8.67
N GLY A 80 11.77 5.68 -7.71
CA GLY A 80 10.44 5.91 -7.15
C GLY A 80 9.30 5.71 -8.16
N ILE A 81 8.08 5.69 -7.63
CA ILE A 81 6.84 5.56 -8.41
C ILE A 81 5.98 6.79 -8.13
N PRO A 82 5.60 7.58 -9.15
CA PRO A 82 4.91 8.85 -8.93
C PRO A 82 3.42 8.62 -8.63
N PHE A 83 2.90 9.28 -7.61
CA PHE A 83 1.47 9.38 -7.30
C PHE A 83 1.08 10.86 -7.39
N SER A 84 0.09 11.18 -8.22
CA SER A 84 -0.26 12.56 -8.55
C SER A 84 -1.30 13.19 -7.62
N LEU A 85 -2.12 12.36 -6.95
CA LEU A 85 -3.20 12.80 -6.06
C LEU A 85 -2.94 12.46 -4.59
N GLY A 86 -2.25 11.36 -4.34
CA GLY A 86 -1.99 10.79 -3.02
C GLY A 86 -1.78 9.28 -3.14
N ILE A 87 -1.44 8.65 -2.02
CA ILE A 87 -1.25 7.20 -1.94
C ILE A 87 -2.39 6.65 -1.08
N GLY A 88 -3.27 5.88 -1.71
CA GLY A 88 -4.25 5.04 -1.02
C GLY A 88 -3.82 3.57 -1.06
N VAL A 89 -4.28 2.78 -0.11
CA VAL A 89 -4.03 1.34 -0.03
C VAL A 89 -5.33 0.59 0.28
N GLY A 90 -5.43 -0.64 -0.17
CA GLY A 90 -6.39 -1.63 0.34
C GLY A 90 -5.82 -3.03 0.17
N ALA A 91 -6.37 -4.01 0.87
CA ALA A 91 -5.96 -5.41 0.76
C ALA A 91 -7.17 -6.31 0.51
N THR A 92 -6.93 -7.38 -0.23
CA THR A 92 -7.95 -8.36 -0.61
C THR A 92 -7.34 -9.76 -0.64
N THR A 93 -8.13 -10.79 -0.40
CA THR A 93 -7.71 -12.19 -0.55
C THR A 93 -7.89 -12.70 -1.99
N GLY A 94 -8.73 -12.02 -2.79
CA GLY A 94 -8.89 -12.25 -4.22
C GLY A 94 -8.05 -11.32 -5.08
N VAL A 95 -7.49 -11.85 -6.18
CA VAL A 95 -6.67 -11.03 -7.10
C VAL A 95 -7.50 -10.01 -7.89
N ALA A 96 -8.77 -10.32 -8.17
CA ALA A 96 -9.64 -9.52 -9.02
C ALA A 96 -9.78 -8.08 -8.48
N ASP A 97 -9.81 -7.08 -9.37
CA ASP A 97 -9.98 -5.67 -8.96
C ASP A 97 -11.38 -5.39 -8.40
N THR A 98 -12.33 -6.27 -8.69
CA THR A 98 -13.68 -6.26 -8.13
C THR A 98 -13.81 -7.06 -6.84
N ASP A 99 -12.75 -7.71 -6.36
CA ASP A 99 -12.81 -8.42 -5.07
C ASP A 99 -12.94 -7.44 -3.92
N THR A 100 -13.75 -7.81 -2.94
CA THR A 100 -14.00 -7.05 -1.71
C THR A 100 -13.83 -7.94 -0.49
N THR A 101 -13.11 -9.06 -0.61
CA THR A 101 -12.91 -9.99 0.49
C THR A 101 -11.61 -9.62 1.20
N GLY A 102 -11.71 -8.96 2.34
CA GLY A 102 -10.54 -8.51 3.10
C GLY A 102 -9.74 -9.60 3.82
N PRO A 103 -8.56 -9.24 4.34
CA PRO A 103 -7.85 -10.02 5.34
C PRO A 103 -8.60 -10.06 6.68
N GLY A 104 -8.16 -10.92 7.60
CA GLY A 104 -8.54 -10.80 9.00
C GLY A 104 -7.96 -9.57 9.69
N VAL A 105 -8.47 -9.29 10.91
CA VAL A 105 -8.09 -8.11 11.70
C VAL A 105 -6.62 -8.17 12.12
N ASN A 106 -5.90 -7.08 11.86
CA ASN A 106 -4.46 -6.89 12.06
C ASN A 106 -3.58 -7.87 11.25
N GLU A 107 -4.09 -8.43 10.15
CA GLU A 107 -3.35 -9.45 9.39
C GLU A 107 -2.58 -8.89 8.19
N CYS A 108 -2.80 -7.63 7.82
CA CYS A 108 -2.03 -6.93 6.78
C CYS A 108 -1.33 -5.69 7.33
N VAL A 109 -0.06 -5.85 7.70
CA VAL A 109 0.76 -4.75 8.23
C VAL A 109 1.59 -4.15 7.11
N THR A 110 1.50 -2.83 6.93
CA THR A 110 2.20 -2.11 5.87
C THR A 110 3.05 -0.96 6.41
N THR A 111 4.13 -0.66 5.72
CA THR A 111 4.93 0.56 5.92
C THR A 111 5.38 1.08 4.57
N PHE A 112 5.04 2.33 4.29
CA PHE A 112 5.36 3.02 3.04
C PHE A 112 6.52 3.99 3.27
N LEU A 113 7.45 4.05 2.32
CA LEU A 113 8.55 5.02 2.26
C LEU A 113 8.31 5.96 1.09
N TYR A 114 8.14 7.25 1.33
CA TYR A 114 7.81 8.22 0.28
C TYR A 114 8.47 9.59 0.49
N LYS A 115 8.36 10.46 -0.52
CA LYS A 115 8.72 11.89 -0.49
C LYS A 115 7.59 12.71 -1.11
#